data_AF-A0A7J6AWM5-F1
#
_entry.id   AF-A0A7J6AWM5-F1
#
_cell.length_a   1.000
_cell.length_b   1.000
_cell.length_c   1.000
_cell.angle_alpha   90.00
_cell.angle_beta   90.00
_cell.angle_gamma   90.00
#
_symmetry.space_group_name_H-M   'P 1'
#
loop_
_entity.id
_entity.type
_entity.pdbx_description
1 polymer ?
#
loop_
_entity_poly.entity_id
_entity_poly.type
_entity_poly.pdbx_seq_one_letter_code
_entity_poly.pdbx_strand_id
1 'polypeptide(L)'
;MGPLAWLFLCGLFHSQAGGSRLRQEDSPPRIVEHPSDLIVSKGEPATLNCKAEGRPTPTVEWYKDGERVETDKDDSRSHRMLLPTGSLFFLKIVHGRRSKPDEGSYVCVARNYLGEAVSRNASLEVACKSLIFTCTDVGFFITFSVMTSWLILVISADPNME
;
A
#
# COMPACT_ATOMS: atom_id res chain seq x y z
N MET A 1 -31.89 77.60 34.09
CA MET A 1 -31.41 77.73 32.69
C MET A 1 -30.28 76.72 32.52
N GLY A 2 -30.52 75.65 31.73
CA GLY A 2 -29.48 74.66 31.38
C GLY A 2 -28.51 75.20 30.32
N PRO A 3 -27.66 74.36 29.67
CA PRO A 3 -27.77 72.90 29.58
C PRO A 3 -26.47 72.06 29.78
N LEU A 4 -26.70 70.81 30.23
CA LEU A 4 -26.22 69.50 29.70
C LEU A 4 -24.69 69.33 29.49
N ALA A 5 -23.97 68.56 30.32
CA ALA A 5 -23.98 67.10 30.39
C ALA A 5 -23.72 66.40 29.04
N TRP A 6 -22.44 66.27 28.66
CA TRP A 6 -21.96 65.25 27.72
C TRP A 6 -20.71 64.58 28.31
N LEU A 7 -20.94 63.46 29.00
CA LEU A 7 -19.96 62.41 29.21
C LEU A 7 -19.76 61.62 27.90
N PHE A 8 -18.84 60.66 27.93
CA PHE A 8 -18.43 59.66 26.91
C PHE A 8 -17.32 60.13 25.97
N LEU A 9 -16.15 59.50 25.88
CA LEU A 9 -15.57 58.32 26.52
C LEU A 9 -14.05 58.44 26.40
N CYS A 10 -13.37 58.01 27.46
CA CYS A 10 -11.94 57.78 27.53
C CYS A 10 -11.46 57.04 26.27
N GLY A 11 -10.57 57.68 25.48
CA GLY A 11 -9.88 57.04 24.36
C GLY A 11 -8.97 55.94 24.90
N LEU A 12 -9.52 54.74 25.02
CA LEU A 12 -8.81 53.55 25.43
C LEU A 12 -7.67 53.29 24.45
N PHE A 13 -6.45 53.48 24.97
CA PHE A 13 -5.27 52.71 24.59
C PHE A 13 -5.66 51.22 24.53
N HIS A 14 -5.89 50.71 23.33
CA HIS A 14 -5.51 49.34 23.02
C HIS A 14 -4.59 49.44 21.81
N SER A 15 -3.30 49.54 22.10
CA SER A 15 -2.30 48.99 21.20
C SER A 15 -2.62 47.50 21.09
N GLN A 16 -3.49 47.15 20.14
CA GLN A 16 -3.50 45.81 19.61
C GLN A 16 -2.21 45.68 18.82
N ALA A 17 -1.14 45.30 19.52
CA ALA A 17 -0.11 44.46 18.97
C ALA A 17 -0.80 43.15 18.54
N GLY A 18 -1.50 43.21 17.41
CA GLY A 18 -1.99 42.04 16.71
C GLY A 18 -0.75 41.31 16.24
N GLY A 19 -0.38 40.26 16.96
CA GLY A 19 0.73 39.40 16.62
C GLY A 19 0.63 39.04 15.14
N SER A 20 1.67 39.37 14.38
CA SER A 20 1.78 38.98 12.98
C SER A 20 1.72 37.45 12.93
N ARG A 21 0.56 36.92 12.55
CA ARG A 21 0.43 35.55 12.07
C ARG A 21 1.44 35.45 10.93
N LEU A 22 2.55 34.73 11.14
CA LEU A 22 3.49 34.44 10.05
C LEU A 22 2.63 33.90 8.91
N ARG A 23 2.55 34.64 7.80
CA ARG A 23 1.89 34.16 6.59
C ARG A 23 2.71 32.95 6.19
N GLN A 24 2.17 31.78 6.47
CA GLN A 24 2.85 30.57 6.14
C GLN A 24 2.74 30.43 4.63
N GLU A 25 3.88 30.58 3.95
CA GLU A 25 3.92 30.60 2.50
C GLU A 25 3.44 29.26 1.93
N ASP A 26 2.58 29.37 0.92
CA ASP A 26 2.13 28.21 0.15
C ASP A 26 3.30 27.64 -0.64
N SER A 27 3.32 26.32 -0.81
CA SER A 27 4.39 25.59 -1.48
C SER A 27 3.83 24.44 -2.31
N PRO A 28 4.42 24.18 -3.49
CA PRO A 28 4.00 23.06 -4.34
C PRO A 28 4.23 21.72 -3.63
N PRO A 29 3.53 20.66 -4.04
CA PRO A 29 3.70 19.36 -3.44
C PRO A 29 5.11 18.82 -3.72
N ARG A 30 5.64 18.07 -2.76
CA ARG A 30 6.90 17.34 -2.87
C ARG A 30 6.76 16.00 -2.18
N ILE A 31 7.12 14.94 -2.89
CA ILE A 31 7.23 13.61 -2.28
C ILE A 31 8.52 13.56 -1.45
N VAL A 32 8.40 13.30 -0.15
CA VAL A 32 9.52 13.20 0.79
C VAL A 32 9.84 11.75 1.17
N GLU A 33 8.85 10.87 1.07
CA GLU A 33 9.04 9.42 1.18
C GLU A 33 8.44 8.78 -0.07
N HIS A 34 9.29 8.12 -0.85
CA HIS A 34 8.88 7.39 -2.04
C HIS A 34 8.63 5.93 -1.70
N PRO A 35 7.70 5.26 -2.41
CA PRO A 35 7.54 3.84 -2.25
C PRO A 35 8.77 3.08 -2.77
N SER A 36 8.92 1.86 -2.27
CA SER A 36 9.93 0.90 -2.68
C SER A 36 9.26 -0.39 -3.12
N ASP A 37 9.96 -1.15 -3.95
CA ASP A 37 9.51 -2.46 -4.40
C ASP A 37 9.22 -3.37 -3.20
N LEU A 38 8.14 -4.15 -3.32
CA LEU A 38 7.62 -4.98 -2.25
C LEU A 38 7.22 -6.36 -2.78
N ILE A 39 7.74 -7.41 -2.14
CA ILE A 39 7.34 -8.79 -2.39
C ILE A 39 6.59 -9.30 -1.15
N VAL A 40 5.33 -9.69 -1.33
CA VAL A 40 4.44 -10.05 -0.21
C VAL A 40 3.59 -11.27 -0.53
N SER A 41 3.38 -12.14 0.46
CA SER A 41 2.57 -13.34 0.27
C SER A 41 1.09 -13.02 0.09
N LYS A 42 0.39 -13.79 -0.75
CA LYS A 42 -1.06 -13.72 -0.87
C LYS A 42 -1.73 -13.87 0.51
N GLY A 43 -2.70 -12.99 0.78
CA GLY A 43 -3.50 -12.99 2.00
C GLY A 43 -2.89 -12.20 3.16
N GLU A 44 -1.60 -11.85 3.08
CA GLU A 44 -0.94 -11.03 4.09
C GLU A 44 -1.23 -9.53 3.89
N PRO A 45 -1.21 -8.72 4.96
CA PRO A 45 -1.28 -7.28 4.84
C PRO A 45 0.00 -6.70 4.23
N ALA A 46 -0.10 -5.54 3.61
CA ALA A 46 1.03 -4.85 2.98
C ALA A 46 0.85 -3.33 3.05
N THR A 47 1.96 -2.57 2.96
CA THR A 47 1.92 -1.11 2.86
C THR A 47 2.91 -0.63 1.82
N LEU A 48 2.45 0.17 0.86
CA LEU A 48 3.32 0.99 0.02
C LEU A 48 3.41 2.38 0.65
N ASN A 49 4.61 2.73 1.12
CA ASN A 49 4.83 4.00 1.78
C ASN A 49 4.84 5.15 0.78
N CYS A 50 4.14 6.22 1.11
CA CYS A 50 4.28 7.50 0.41
C CYS A 50 3.98 8.61 1.40
N LYS A 51 4.84 9.64 1.39
CA LYS A 51 4.63 10.85 2.17
C LYS A 51 4.88 12.05 1.29
N ALA A 52 3.92 12.97 1.26
CA ALA A 52 4.00 14.22 0.54
C ALA A 52 3.92 15.41 1.49
N GLU A 53 4.69 16.44 1.20
CA GLU A 53 4.65 17.73 1.88
C GLU A 53 4.23 18.79 0.88
N GLY A 54 3.61 19.86 1.36
CA GLY A 54 3.15 20.98 0.55
C GLY A 54 2.21 21.84 1.38
N ARG A 55 2.01 23.08 0.94
CA ARG A 55 1.08 24.00 1.58
C ARG A 55 0.23 24.66 0.51
N PRO A 56 -1.11 24.53 0.57
CA PRO A 56 -1.91 23.68 1.45
C PRO A 56 -1.53 22.20 1.35
N THR A 57 -1.85 21.44 2.39
CA THR A 57 -1.55 20.00 2.48
C THR A 57 -2.05 19.30 1.21
N PRO A 58 -1.18 18.57 0.49
CA PRO A 58 -1.56 17.96 -0.77
C PRO A 58 -2.45 16.74 -0.55
N THR A 59 -3.37 16.51 -1.48
CA THR A 59 -4.14 15.27 -1.57
C THR A 59 -3.31 14.22 -2.30
N VAL A 60 -3.24 13.01 -1.76
CA VAL A 60 -2.50 11.89 -2.35
C VAL A 60 -3.47 10.89 -2.99
N GLU A 61 -3.16 10.49 -4.22
CA GLU A 61 -3.84 9.42 -4.95
C GLU A 61 -2.80 8.41 -5.45
N TRP A 62 -3.24 7.17 -5.67
CA TRP A 62 -2.38 6.09 -6.17
C TRP A 62 -2.82 5.64 -7.55
N TYR A 63 -1.84 5.30 -8.38
CA TYR A 63 -2.05 4.71 -9.69
C TYR A 63 -1.30 3.38 -9.78
N LYS A 64 -1.96 2.37 -10.33
CA LYS A 64 -1.38 1.07 -10.65
C LYS A 64 -1.43 0.89 -12.17
N ASP A 65 -0.28 0.68 -12.78
CA ASP A 65 -0.15 0.46 -14.24
C ASP A 65 -0.84 1.54 -15.09
N GLY A 66 -0.89 2.78 -14.56
CA GLY A 66 -1.54 3.93 -15.20
C GLY A 66 -3.01 4.14 -14.82
N GLU A 67 -3.65 3.20 -14.13
CA GLU A 67 -5.05 3.31 -13.70
C GLU A 67 -5.16 3.76 -12.23
N ARG A 68 -6.14 4.62 -11.92
CA ARG A 68 -6.35 5.10 -10.55
C ARG A 68 -6.80 3.94 -9.65
N VAL A 69 -6.15 3.82 -8.50
CA VAL A 69 -6.47 2.81 -7.49
C VAL A 69 -7.67 3.28 -6.67
N GLU A 70 -8.75 2.49 -6.67
CA GLU A 70 -9.88 2.68 -5.76
C GLU A 70 -9.52 2.23 -4.33
N THR A 71 -9.89 3.06 -3.37
CA THR A 71 -9.60 2.89 -1.94
C THR A 71 -10.88 2.89 -1.11
N ASP A 72 -10.74 2.77 0.21
CA ASP A 72 -11.82 2.89 1.19
C ASP A 72 -12.61 4.20 1.10
N LYS A 73 -12.01 5.25 0.52
CA LYS A 73 -12.69 6.53 0.27
C LYS A 73 -13.65 6.48 -0.93
N ASP A 74 -13.41 5.57 -1.86
CA ASP A 74 -14.21 5.41 -3.08
C ASP A 74 -15.26 4.30 -2.90
N ASP A 75 -14.87 3.18 -2.30
CA ASP A 75 -15.75 2.08 -1.90
C ASP A 75 -15.40 1.58 -0.49
N SER A 76 -16.37 1.68 0.43
CA SER A 76 -16.29 1.16 1.80
C SER A 76 -15.94 -0.34 1.92
N ARG A 77 -16.13 -1.13 0.85
CA ARG A 77 -15.81 -2.56 0.81
C ARG A 77 -14.41 -2.86 0.25
N SER A 78 -13.68 -1.84 -0.20
CA SER A 78 -12.33 -2.00 -0.72
C SER A 78 -11.40 -2.59 0.35
N HIS A 79 -10.54 -3.53 -0.04
CA HIS A 79 -9.48 -4.05 0.83
C HIS A 79 -8.23 -3.15 0.85
N ARG A 80 -8.28 -2.01 0.15
CA ARG A 80 -7.21 -1.03 0.04
C ARG A 80 -7.62 0.25 0.76
N MET A 81 -6.75 0.76 1.61
CA MET A 81 -7.00 1.92 2.44
C MET A 81 -5.96 3.00 2.21
N LEU A 82 -6.40 4.25 2.10
CA LEU A 82 -5.49 5.39 2.02
C LEU A 82 -5.22 5.96 3.41
N LEU A 83 -4.00 5.75 3.92
CA LEU A 83 -3.62 6.23 5.25
C LEU A 83 -3.45 7.76 5.29
N PRO A 84 -3.58 8.40 6.47
CA PRO A 84 -3.38 9.85 6.62
C PRO A 84 -2.01 10.35 6.17
N THR A 85 -0.99 9.47 6.14
CA THR A 85 0.35 9.78 5.64
C THR A 85 0.41 9.95 4.12
N GLY A 86 -0.56 9.38 3.39
CA GLY A 86 -0.53 9.19 1.95
C GLY A 86 -0.15 7.76 1.52
N SER A 87 0.23 6.90 2.47
CA SER A 87 0.58 5.50 2.19
C SER A 87 -0.64 4.67 1.79
N LEU A 88 -0.45 3.73 0.86
CA LEU A 88 -1.48 2.76 0.46
C LEU A 88 -1.35 1.49 1.29
N PHE A 89 -2.33 1.22 2.14
CA PHE A 89 -2.39 0.02 2.96
C PHE A 89 -3.32 -1.02 2.33
N PHE A 90 -2.87 -2.27 2.28
CA PHE A 90 -3.66 -3.41 1.85
C PHE A 90 -3.99 -4.25 3.08
N LEU A 91 -5.27 -4.44 3.38
CA LEU A 91 -5.72 -5.30 4.48
C LEU A 91 -5.28 -6.76 4.24
N LYS A 92 -5.33 -7.18 2.98
CA LYS A 92 -4.84 -8.48 2.52
C LYS A 92 -4.48 -8.38 1.03
N ILE A 93 -3.39 -9.01 0.63
CA ILE A 93 -3.01 -9.07 -0.78
C ILE A 93 -3.85 -10.12 -1.52
N VAL A 94 -4.55 -9.66 -2.56
CA VAL A 94 -5.44 -10.46 -3.40
C VAL A 94 -4.72 -10.87 -4.68
N HIS A 95 -4.56 -12.18 -4.84
CA HIS A 95 -3.99 -12.79 -6.04
C HIS A 95 -4.80 -14.03 -6.44
N GLY A 96 -5.36 -14.01 -7.65
CA GLY A 96 -6.12 -15.10 -8.24
C GLY A 96 -5.38 -15.74 -9.41
N ARG A 97 -5.81 -16.94 -9.82
CA ARG A 97 -5.19 -17.68 -10.94
C ARG A 97 -5.36 -16.98 -12.30
N ARG A 98 -6.47 -16.24 -12.48
CA ARG A 98 -6.81 -15.53 -13.73
C ARG A 98 -6.74 -14.01 -13.62
N SER A 99 -6.72 -13.48 -12.40
CA SER A 99 -6.72 -12.04 -12.14
C SER A 99 -5.81 -11.74 -10.96
N LYS A 100 -4.95 -10.74 -11.14
CA LYS A 100 -3.97 -10.28 -10.15
C LYS A 100 -4.26 -8.80 -9.83
N PRO A 101 -5.34 -8.51 -9.08
CA PRO A 101 -5.82 -7.14 -8.91
C PRO A 101 -4.81 -6.25 -8.18
N ASP A 102 -3.98 -6.81 -7.30
CA ASP A 102 -3.01 -6.03 -6.51
C ASP A 102 -1.58 -6.07 -7.07
N GLU A 103 -1.21 -7.07 -7.88
CA GLU A 103 0.14 -7.15 -8.46
C GLU A 103 0.28 -6.11 -9.58
N GLY A 104 1.34 -5.32 -9.58
CA GLY A 104 1.56 -4.28 -10.60
C GLY A 104 2.54 -3.20 -10.18
N SER A 105 2.61 -2.17 -11.01
CA SER A 105 3.53 -1.04 -10.89
C SER A 105 2.82 0.17 -10.30
N TYR A 106 3.23 0.61 -9.11
CA TYR A 106 2.55 1.65 -8.34
C TYR A 106 3.32 2.97 -8.32
N VAL A 107 2.58 4.07 -8.45
CA VAL A 107 3.05 5.44 -8.19
C VAL A 107 2.05 6.19 -7.32
N CYS A 108 2.54 7.01 -6.38
CA CYS A 108 1.73 7.98 -5.67
C CYS A 108 1.85 9.35 -6.32
N VAL A 109 0.72 10.05 -6.39
CA VAL A 109 0.58 11.37 -6.99
C VAL A 109 -0.01 12.30 -5.96
N ALA A 110 0.76 13.33 -5.59
CA ALA A 110 0.36 14.35 -4.63
C ALA A 110 0.00 15.64 -5.35
N ARG A 111 -1.19 16.20 -5.07
CA ARG A 111 -1.73 17.39 -5.74
C ARG A 111 -2.15 18.47 -4.75
N ASN A 112 -1.82 19.72 -5.07
CA ASN A 112 -2.46 20.89 -4.48
C ASN A 112 -2.68 21.95 -5.57
N TYR A 113 -3.20 23.13 -5.23
CA TYR A 113 -3.50 24.15 -6.25
C TYR A 113 -2.25 24.74 -6.93
N LEU A 114 -1.06 24.55 -6.36
CA LEU A 114 0.21 25.02 -6.93
C LEU A 114 0.85 24.00 -7.89
N GLY A 115 0.39 22.74 -7.89
CA GLY A 115 0.86 21.74 -8.83
C GLY A 115 0.73 20.30 -8.35
N GLU A 116 1.60 19.46 -8.90
CA GLU A 116 1.59 18.01 -8.74
C GLU A 116 3.01 17.48 -8.58
N ALA A 117 3.17 16.46 -7.74
CA ALA A 117 4.40 15.70 -7.60
C ALA A 117 4.10 14.20 -7.72
N VAL A 118 4.89 13.52 -8.53
CA VAL A 118 4.78 12.07 -8.79
C VAL A 118 5.95 11.36 -8.12
N SER A 119 5.69 10.23 -7.47
CA SER A 119 6.75 9.44 -6.85
C SER A 119 7.57 8.64 -7.86
N ARG A 120 8.67 8.04 -7.38
CA ARG A 120 9.27 6.91 -8.07
C ARG A 120 8.27 5.75 -8.17
N ASN A 121 8.50 4.92 -9.15
CA ASN A 121 7.78 3.68 -9.35
C ASN A 121 8.18 2.65 -8.29
N ALA A 122 7.21 1.85 -7.85
CA ALA A 122 7.44 0.70 -6.98
C ALA A 122 6.66 -0.51 -7.50
N SER A 123 7.30 -1.67 -7.62
CA SER A 123 6.62 -2.91 -7.97
C SER A 123 6.02 -3.57 -6.72
N LEU A 124 4.77 -4.03 -6.83
CA LEU A 124 4.19 -4.96 -5.86
C LEU A 124 4.10 -6.34 -6.51
N GLU A 125 4.87 -7.28 -5.97
CA GLU A 125 4.91 -8.66 -6.44
C GLU A 125 4.36 -9.60 -5.37
N VAL A 126 3.60 -10.60 -5.81
CA VAL A 126 3.05 -11.59 -4.89
C VAL A 126 4.00 -12.77 -4.78
N ALA A 127 4.53 -12.99 -3.59
CA ALA A 127 5.36 -14.15 -3.32
C ALA A 127 4.56 -15.42 -3.61
N CYS A 128 5.07 -16.23 -4.53
CA CYS A 128 4.65 -17.62 -4.60
C CYS A 128 5.09 -18.28 -3.29
N LYS A 129 4.14 -18.83 -2.53
CA LYS A 129 4.47 -19.86 -1.53
C LYS A 129 4.97 -21.06 -2.33
N SER A 130 6.24 -21.06 -2.72
CA SER A 130 6.89 -22.20 -3.34
C SER A 130 6.95 -23.30 -2.28
N LEU A 131 5.91 -24.13 -2.24
CA LEU A 131 6.08 -25.48 -1.77
C LEU A 131 6.80 -26.22 -2.90
N ILE A 132 8.03 -26.65 -2.59
CA ILE A 132 8.92 -27.51 -3.36
C ILE A 132 9.89 -26.76 -4.29
N PHE A 133 10.94 -26.17 -3.72
CA PHE A 133 12.27 -26.50 -4.22
C PHE A 133 12.64 -27.87 -3.64
N THR A 134 12.32 -28.96 -4.34
CA THR A 134 13.19 -30.12 -4.22
C THR A 134 14.48 -29.69 -4.88
N CYS A 135 15.46 -29.29 -4.07
CA CYS A 135 16.85 -29.29 -4.49
C CYS A 135 17.28 -30.76 -4.64
N THR A 136 16.73 -31.43 -5.65
CA THR A 136 17.32 -32.62 -6.27
C THR A 136 17.98 -32.26 -7.60
N ASP A 137 17.86 -31.01 -8.06
CA ASP A 137 18.60 -30.50 -9.22
C ASP A 137 20.03 -30.05 -8.87
N VAL A 138 20.68 -30.85 -8.00
CA VAL A 138 22.13 -31.04 -8.04
C VAL A 138 22.38 -32.55 -8.10
N GLY A 139 22.14 -33.11 -9.29
CA GLY A 139 22.80 -34.35 -9.74
C GLY A 139 22.51 -35.63 -8.95
N PHE A 140 21.25 -36.06 -8.86
CA PHE A 140 20.97 -37.48 -8.61
C PHE A 140 20.23 -38.09 -9.79
N PHE A 141 21.00 -38.78 -10.64
CA PHE A 141 20.51 -39.66 -11.67
C PHE A 141 19.60 -40.72 -11.01
N ILE A 142 18.28 -40.64 -11.20
CA ILE A 142 17.49 -41.87 -11.15
C ILE A 142 17.83 -42.61 -12.43
N THR A 143 18.88 -43.42 -12.37
CA THR A 143 19.10 -44.46 -13.38
C THR A 143 17.89 -45.38 -13.32
N PHE A 144 17.01 -45.29 -14.33
CA PHE A 144 16.19 -46.43 -14.72
C PHE A 144 17.16 -47.55 -15.11
N SER A 145 17.53 -48.39 -14.14
CA SER A 145 18.22 -49.64 -14.39
C SER A 145 17.30 -50.77 -13.94
N VAL A 146 16.74 -51.43 -14.94
CA VAL A 146 16.15 -52.76 -14.85
C VAL A 146 17.23 -53.74 -14.39
N MET A 147 17.33 -53.98 -13.07
CA MET A 147 18.01 -55.17 -12.54
C MET A 147 16.95 -56.20 -12.13
N THR A 148 16.64 -57.04 -13.10
CA THR A 148 16.63 -58.52 -12.99
C THR A 148 16.30 -59.13 -11.61
N SER A 149 15.13 -59.80 -11.54
CA SER A 149 14.88 -61.14 -10.95
C SER A 149 15.57 -61.46 -9.60
N TRP A 150 14.87 -61.84 -8.54
CA TRP A 150 14.38 -63.20 -8.27
C TRP A 150 13.54 -63.19 -6.97
N LEU A 151 12.64 -64.17 -6.85
CA LEU A 151 11.75 -64.50 -5.73
C LEU A 151 10.41 -63.76 -5.65
N ILE A 152 9.54 -64.22 -6.55
CA ILE A 152 8.14 -64.58 -6.27
C ILE A 152 7.98 -65.18 -4.85
N LEU A 153 7.18 -64.53 -4.01
CA LEU A 153 6.42 -65.21 -2.96
C LEU A 153 4.94 -65.04 -3.30
N VAL A 154 4.37 -66.09 -3.91
CA VAL A 154 2.92 -66.29 -3.99
C VAL A 154 2.44 -66.50 -2.56
N ILE A 155 1.71 -65.54 -2.01
CA ILE A 155 0.84 -65.85 -0.87
C ILE A 155 -0.40 -66.48 -1.48
N SER A 156 -0.48 -67.80 -1.36
CA SER A 156 -1.65 -68.60 -1.71
C SER A 156 -2.90 -68.00 -1.08
N ALA A 157 -3.90 -67.73 -1.92
CA ALA A 157 -5.27 -67.53 -1.47
C ALA A 157 -5.76 -68.86 -0.87
N ASP A 158 -6.10 -68.83 0.41
CA ASP A 158 -6.71 -69.94 1.14
C ASP A 158 -8.22 -69.98 0.78
N PRO A 159 -8.75 -71.05 0.15
CA PRO A 159 -10.15 -71.16 -0.18
C PRO A 159 -10.86 -71.94 0.92
N ASN A 160 -11.14 -71.29 2.05
CA ASN A 160 -12.12 -71.79 3.01
C ASN A 160 -12.61 -70.66 3.92
N MET A 161 -13.74 -70.07 3.53
CA MET A 161 -14.61 -69.36 4.45
C MET A 161 -16.04 -69.77 4.08
N GLU A 162 -16.51 -70.83 4.74
CA GLU A 162 -17.94 -71.03 5.03
C GLU A 162 -18.45 -69.91 5.94
#